data_AF-A0A6N2N2M0-F1
#
_entry.id   AF-A0A6N2N2M0-F1
#
_cell.length_a   1.000
_cell.length_b   1.000
_cell.length_c   1.000
_cell.angle_alpha   90.00
_cell.angle_beta   90.00
_cell.angle_gamma   90.00
#
_symmetry.space_group_name_H-M   'P 1'
#
loop_
_entity.id
_entity.type
_entity.pdbx_description
1 polymer ?
#
loop_
_entity_poly.entity_id
_entity_poly.type
_entity_poly.pdbx_seq_one_letter_code
_entity_poly.pdbx_strand_id
1 'polypeptide(L)'
;MRIKAAVDAREETGSDIVIVARTDSRQAVSLDESLWRSRAFADAGADVVFIDALASREEMKSFCEVLPLVPKMANMLEGGGKTPILTPFELEELGYKLVAYPLSLMGVSIRAMQDSLAAIKGGRIPPPGSMPSFEEIKDILGFNTYYEEEKRYAISSGQMARQRASSNVYGIQQRTPDDTEQRSQSPQDPVVEVITPEVYSSYGADNSRGPFSGIWSRTLRVKITGRDGFEKLDVRIPAGFLDGITNIVPALGGVNIKELLDDAAGELGGKLLLDFNDTVGDRIQVFLE
;
A
#
# COMPACT_ATOMS: atom_id res chain seq x y z
N MET A 1 -8.36 34.98 8.53
CA MET A 1 -9.25 33.90 9.01
C MET A 1 -8.56 32.53 9.00
N ARG A 2 -8.20 31.95 7.85
CA ARG A 2 -7.62 30.57 7.78
C ARG A 2 -6.33 30.39 8.59
N ILE A 3 -5.37 31.31 8.45
CA ILE A 3 -4.09 31.24 9.18
C ILE A 3 -4.32 31.29 10.69
N LYS A 4 -5.06 32.31 11.16
CA LYS A 4 -5.36 32.46 12.60
C LYS A 4 -6.08 31.24 13.17
N ALA A 5 -7.06 30.69 12.46
CA ALA A 5 -7.74 29.46 12.89
C ALA A 5 -6.80 28.25 13.02
N ALA A 6 -5.81 28.11 12.12
CA ALA A 6 -4.81 27.05 12.21
C ALA A 6 -3.85 27.26 13.40
N VAL A 7 -3.48 28.51 13.67
CA VAL A 7 -2.64 28.89 14.82
C VAL A 7 -3.37 28.59 16.13
N ASP A 8 -4.63 29.01 16.24
CA ASP A 8 -5.45 28.77 17.43
C ASP A 8 -5.62 27.27 17.68
N ALA A 9 -5.89 26.47 16.64
CA ALA A 9 -5.99 25.02 16.77
C ALA A 9 -4.68 24.34 17.22
N ARG A 10 -3.52 24.84 16.76
CA ARG A 10 -2.22 24.37 17.24
C ARG A 10 -2.02 24.69 18.72
N GLU A 11 -2.35 25.91 19.14
CA GLU A 11 -2.22 26.34 20.54
C GLU A 11 -3.15 25.54 21.47
N GLU A 12 -4.40 25.32 21.07
CA GLU A 12 -5.39 24.54 21.82
C GLU A 12 -4.97 23.08 22.03
N THR A 13 -4.27 22.50 21.06
CA THR A 13 -3.78 21.11 21.12
C THR A 13 -2.42 20.96 21.77
N GLY A 14 -1.68 22.06 21.98
CA GLY A 14 -0.30 22.03 22.43
C GLY A 14 0.67 21.41 21.41
N SER A 15 0.31 21.39 20.13
CA SER A 15 1.13 20.85 19.05
C SER A 15 2.27 21.81 18.67
N ASP A 16 3.37 21.26 18.19
CA ASP A 16 4.52 21.98 17.63
C ASP A 16 4.49 22.07 16.09
N ILE A 17 3.35 21.76 15.47
CA ILE A 17 3.23 21.79 14.01
C ILE A 17 3.58 23.17 13.42
N VAL A 18 4.37 23.17 12.35
CA VAL A 18 4.77 24.38 11.64
C VAL A 18 3.68 24.79 10.65
N ILE A 19 3.23 26.03 10.74
CA ILE A 19 2.18 26.60 9.88
C ILE A 19 2.84 27.39 8.75
N VAL A 20 2.79 26.80 7.55
CA VAL A 20 3.27 27.42 6.31
C VAL A 20 2.11 28.14 5.60
N ALA A 21 2.17 29.46 5.56
CA ALA A 21 1.16 30.29 4.90
C ALA A 21 1.52 30.57 3.44
N ARG A 22 0.72 30.01 2.52
CA ARG A 22 0.88 30.15 1.06
C ARG A 22 -0.05 31.23 0.49
N THR A 23 0.45 32.00 -0.48
CA THR A 23 -0.39 32.78 -1.40
C THR A 23 -0.02 32.54 -2.86
N ASP A 24 -1.06 32.42 -3.70
CA ASP A 24 -0.98 32.32 -5.16
C ASP A 24 -1.31 33.66 -5.86
N SER A 25 -1.40 34.73 -5.08
CA SER A 25 -1.75 36.07 -5.57
C SER A 25 -0.77 36.64 -6.58
N ARG A 26 0.45 36.10 -6.69
CA ARG A 26 1.46 36.66 -7.60
C ARG A 26 1.01 36.56 -9.05
N GLN A 27 0.50 35.39 -9.46
CA GLN A 27 -0.07 35.22 -10.79
C GLN A 27 -1.48 35.78 -10.90
N ALA A 28 -2.29 35.64 -9.85
CA ALA A 28 -3.70 35.99 -9.91
C ALA A 28 -3.97 37.51 -9.81
N VAL A 29 -3.09 38.26 -9.16
CA VAL A 29 -3.28 39.69 -8.86
C VAL A 29 -2.02 40.50 -9.14
N SER A 30 -1.01 40.47 -8.25
CA SER A 30 0.24 41.23 -8.39
C SER A 30 1.29 40.79 -7.37
N LEU A 31 2.54 41.26 -7.56
CA LEU A 31 3.59 41.11 -6.56
C LEU A 31 3.25 41.85 -5.27
N ASP A 32 2.81 43.10 -5.36
CA ASP A 32 2.48 43.93 -4.19
C ASP A 32 1.41 43.31 -3.30
N GLU A 33 0.35 42.76 -3.91
CA GLU A 33 -0.69 42.02 -3.17
C GLU A 33 -0.10 40.81 -2.45
N SER A 34 0.84 40.11 -3.08
CA SER A 34 1.49 38.92 -2.50
C SER A 34 2.40 39.27 -1.33
N LEU A 35 3.13 40.38 -1.43
CA LEU A 35 3.96 40.91 -0.34
C LEU A 35 3.09 41.40 0.83
N TRP A 36 1.97 42.09 0.55
CA TRP A 36 1.02 42.51 1.57
C TRP A 36 0.42 41.30 2.30
N ARG A 37 -0.05 40.28 1.56
CA ARG A 37 -0.57 39.04 2.16
C ARG A 37 0.45 38.32 3.02
N SER A 38 1.71 38.28 2.58
CA SER A 38 2.79 37.65 3.35
C SER A 38 2.97 38.32 4.71
N ARG A 39 2.92 39.65 4.78
CA ARG A 39 2.92 40.40 6.05
C ARG A 39 1.69 40.06 6.90
N ALA A 40 0.51 40.10 6.31
CA ALA A 40 -0.72 39.76 7.01
C ALA A 40 -0.76 38.31 7.53
N PHE A 41 -0.10 37.37 6.84
CA PHE A 41 0.03 36.00 7.29
C PHE A 41 0.99 35.86 8.47
N ALA A 42 2.12 36.55 8.44
CA ALA A 42 3.05 36.62 9.57
C ALA A 42 2.38 37.26 10.80
N ASP A 43 1.67 38.37 10.62
CA ASP A 43 0.90 39.03 11.69
C ASP A 43 -0.19 38.13 12.28
N ALA A 44 -0.76 37.23 11.47
CA ALA A 44 -1.74 36.24 11.90
C ALA A 44 -1.11 35.02 12.62
N GLY A 45 0.21 34.96 12.75
CA GLY A 45 0.93 33.94 13.50
C GLY A 45 1.50 32.79 12.66
N ALA A 46 1.60 32.91 11.33
CA ALA A 46 2.27 31.90 10.51
C ALA A 46 3.77 31.85 10.81
N ASP A 47 4.34 30.65 10.96
CA ASP A 47 5.77 30.47 11.24
C ASP A 47 6.62 30.60 9.96
N VAL A 48 6.05 30.24 8.81
CA VAL A 48 6.71 30.28 7.51
C VAL A 48 5.76 30.91 6.49
N VAL A 49 6.30 31.74 5.59
CA VAL A 49 5.53 32.32 4.48
C VAL A 49 6.05 31.83 3.12
N PHE A 50 5.13 31.70 2.17
CA PHE A 50 5.40 31.22 0.82
C PHE A 50 4.56 31.98 -0.22
N ILE A 51 5.23 32.57 -1.21
CA ILE A 51 4.58 33.12 -2.41
C ILE A 51 4.85 32.16 -3.57
N ASP A 52 3.80 31.62 -4.17
CA ASP A 52 3.96 30.79 -5.36
C ASP A 52 4.25 31.63 -6.60
N ALA A 53 5.01 31.06 -7.53
CA ALA A 53 5.25 31.61 -8.86
C ALA A 53 5.81 33.04 -8.93
N LEU A 54 6.74 33.40 -8.04
CA LEU A 54 7.60 34.58 -8.22
C LEU A 54 8.36 34.47 -9.54
N ALA A 55 8.38 35.53 -10.35
CA ALA A 55 8.77 35.45 -11.76
C ALA A 55 10.25 35.77 -12.03
N SER A 56 10.98 36.26 -11.02
CA SER A 56 12.40 36.60 -11.17
C SER A 56 13.18 36.49 -9.85
N ARG A 57 14.50 36.46 -9.95
CA ARG A 57 15.40 36.47 -8.78
C ARG A 57 15.22 37.73 -7.93
N GLU A 58 14.92 38.86 -8.58
CA GLU A 58 14.66 40.14 -7.93
C GLU A 58 13.39 40.09 -7.10
N GLU A 59 12.29 39.52 -7.62
CA GLU A 59 11.06 39.34 -6.85
C GLU A 59 11.29 38.40 -5.65
N MET A 60 12.06 37.33 -5.85
CA MET A 60 12.45 36.40 -4.79
C MET A 60 13.25 37.10 -3.70
N LYS A 61 14.18 37.99 -4.07
CA LYS A 61 14.95 38.80 -3.13
C LYS A 61 14.05 39.79 -2.37
N SER A 62 13.19 40.53 -3.08
CA SER A 62 12.25 41.47 -2.46
C SER A 62 11.31 40.77 -1.47
N PHE A 63 10.86 39.56 -1.77
CA PHE A 63 10.06 38.76 -0.83
C PHE A 63 10.84 38.42 0.45
N CYS A 64 12.10 38.03 0.33
CA CYS A 64 12.95 37.76 1.49
C CYS A 64 13.19 39.02 2.35
N GLU A 65 13.40 40.17 1.73
CA GLU A 65 13.64 41.46 2.40
C GLU A 65 12.40 42.00 3.12
N VAL A 66 11.20 41.61 2.69
CA VAL A 66 9.94 42.18 3.21
C VAL A 66 9.66 41.83 4.68
N LEU A 67 10.16 40.67 5.14
CA LEU A 67 9.96 40.10 6.48
C LEU A 67 11.22 39.34 6.92
N PRO A 68 12.38 40.00 7.13
CA PRO A 68 13.68 39.34 7.25
C PRO A 68 13.76 38.29 8.37
N LEU A 69 12.94 38.45 9.42
CA LEU A 69 12.91 37.55 10.58
C LEU A 69 12.01 36.32 10.37
N VAL A 70 11.08 36.36 9.41
CA VAL A 70 10.17 35.23 9.14
C VAL A 70 10.81 34.33 8.09
N PRO A 71 10.94 33.00 8.32
CA PRO A 71 11.39 32.04 7.34
C PRO A 71 10.54 32.04 6.06
N LYS A 72 11.20 31.92 4.90
CA LYS A 72 10.56 31.80 3.58
C LYS A 72 10.80 30.41 3.04
N MET A 73 9.76 29.88 2.41
CA MET A 73 9.83 28.65 1.65
C MET A 73 9.84 28.97 0.15
N ALA A 74 10.75 28.32 -0.58
CA ALA A 74 10.75 28.29 -2.03
C ALA A 74 10.18 26.96 -2.54
N ASN A 75 9.62 26.98 -3.76
CA ASN A 75 9.12 25.78 -4.44
C ASN A 75 9.77 25.69 -5.82
N MET A 76 10.66 24.71 -6.00
CA MET A 76 11.39 24.51 -7.24
C MET A 76 10.66 23.50 -8.11
N LEU A 77 10.13 23.95 -9.24
CA LEU A 77 9.43 23.13 -10.22
C LEU A 77 10.31 22.97 -11.47
N GLU A 78 11.28 22.05 -11.44
CA GLU A 78 12.29 21.90 -12.52
C GLU A 78 11.67 21.53 -13.90
N GLY A 79 10.39 21.18 -13.93
CA GLY A 79 9.64 20.78 -15.13
C GLY A 79 8.76 21.84 -15.80
N GLY A 80 8.81 23.12 -15.40
CA GLY A 80 8.11 24.20 -16.12
C GLY A 80 7.35 25.22 -15.27
N GLY A 81 7.75 25.43 -14.01
CA GLY A 81 7.22 26.53 -13.21
C GLY A 81 7.57 27.92 -13.76
N LYS A 82 6.90 28.96 -13.24
CA LYS A 82 7.27 30.36 -13.53
C LYS A 82 8.51 30.82 -12.79
N THR A 83 8.79 30.21 -11.63
CA THR A 83 9.90 30.60 -10.78
C THR A 83 11.23 30.13 -11.34
N PRO A 84 12.24 31.02 -11.47
CA PRO A 84 13.58 30.61 -11.86
C PRO A 84 14.11 29.54 -10.91
N ILE A 85 14.71 28.48 -11.48
CA ILE A 85 15.28 27.40 -10.69
C ILE A 85 16.63 27.85 -10.14
N LEU A 86 16.72 27.87 -8.81
CA LEU A 86 17.93 28.21 -8.07
C LEU A 86 18.36 27.00 -7.23
N THR A 87 19.67 26.88 -7.02
CA THR A 87 20.24 25.88 -6.10
C THR A 87 19.88 26.22 -4.64
N PRO A 88 19.93 25.25 -3.71
CA PRO A 88 19.77 25.53 -2.28
C PRO A 88 20.70 26.63 -1.77
N PHE A 89 21.95 26.69 -2.26
CA PHE A 89 22.93 27.71 -1.88
C PHE A 89 22.51 29.10 -2.36
N GLU A 90 22.08 29.25 -3.62
CA GLU A 90 21.59 30.53 -4.12
C GLU A 90 20.31 30.99 -3.42
N LEU A 91 19.44 30.05 -3.04
CA LEU A 91 18.24 30.33 -2.25
C LEU A 91 18.58 30.81 -0.85
N GLU A 92 19.57 30.19 -0.20
CA GLU A 92 20.07 30.59 1.11
C GLU A 92 20.68 32.00 1.07
N GLU A 93 21.49 32.31 0.04
CA GLU A 93 22.04 33.65 -0.18
C GLU A 93 20.95 34.72 -0.32
N LEU A 94 19.82 34.37 -0.92
CA LEU A 94 18.66 35.26 -1.04
C LEU A 94 17.86 35.40 0.25
N GLY A 95 18.07 34.50 1.23
CA GLY A 95 17.39 34.54 2.54
C GLY A 95 16.26 33.53 2.72
N TYR A 96 16.10 32.55 1.82
CA TYR A 96 15.18 31.42 2.04
C TYR A 96 15.71 30.47 3.11
N LYS A 97 14.80 29.74 3.76
CA LYS A 97 15.12 28.75 4.80
C LYS A 97 14.58 27.36 4.51
N LEU A 98 13.62 27.26 3.60
CA LEU A 98 13.06 25.99 3.15
C LEU A 98 12.98 25.98 1.63
N VAL A 99 13.15 24.80 1.04
CA VAL A 99 12.91 24.56 -0.39
C VAL A 99 12.18 23.23 -0.55
N ALA A 100 11.16 23.21 -1.41
CA ALA A 100 10.50 21.98 -1.85
C ALA A 100 10.80 21.69 -3.32
N TYR A 101 10.87 20.38 -3.60
CA TYR A 101 11.12 19.79 -4.91
C TYR A 101 9.99 18.81 -5.26
N PRO A 102 8.75 19.29 -5.48
CA PRO A 102 7.58 18.42 -5.55
C PRO A 102 7.52 17.56 -6.83
N LEU A 103 8.33 17.86 -7.85
CA LEU A 103 8.32 17.15 -9.13
C LEU A 103 9.53 16.27 -9.36
N SER A 104 10.66 16.47 -8.68
CA SER A 104 11.93 15.83 -9.04
C SER A 104 11.86 14.32 -8.92
N LEU A 105 11.42 13.80 -7.76
CA LEU A 105 11.28 12.35 -7.57
C LEU A 105 10.22 11.76 -8.49
N MET A 106 9.09 12.46 -8.67
CA MET A 106 8.02 12.01 -9.57
C MET A 106 8.50 11.89 -11.02
N GLY A 107 9.21 12.90 -11.53
CA GLY A 107 9.74 12.91 -12.89
C GLY A 107 10.76 11.80 -13.11
N VAL A 108 11.69 11.60 -12.16
CA VAL A 108 12.67 10.51 -12.20
C VAL A 108 11.98 9.15 -12.18
N SER A 109 11.02 8.93 -11.29
CA SER A 109 10.27 7.67 -11.21
C SER A 109 9.48 7.39 -12.48
N ILE A 110 8.80 8.39 -13.06
CA ILE A 110 8.06 8.23 -14.32
C ILE A 110 9.01 7.75 -15.42
N ARG A 111 10.19 8.37 -15.55
CA ARG A 111 11.14 7.99 -16.58
C ARG A 111 11.67 6.57 -16.37
N ALA A 112 12.06 6.22 -15.14
CA ALA A 112 12.55 4.89 -14.81
C ALA A 112 11.51 3.79 -15.08
N MET A 113 10.24 4.04 -14.73
CA MET A 113 9.13 3.12 -15.02
C MET A 113 8.92 2.97 -16.53
N GLN A 114 8.93 4.06 -17.30
CA GLN A 114 8.77 4.02 -18.75
C GLN A 114 9.90 3.23 -19.43
N ASP A 115 11.15 3.47 -19.03
CA ASP A 115 12.32 2.76 -19.58
C ASP A 115 12.25 1.25 -19.26
N SER A 116 11.82 0.91 -18.05
CA SER A 116 11.64 -0.49 -17.63
C SER A 116 10.53 -1.19 -18.44
N LEU A 117 9.37 -0.55 -18.61
CA LEU A 117 8.26 -1.08 -19.39
C LEU A 117 8.63 -1.23 -20.87
N ALA A 118 9.40 -0.30 -21.43
CA ALA A 118 9.89 -0.39 -22.81
C ALA A 118 10.87 -1.56 -23.00
N ALA A 119 11.74 -1.84 -22.02
CA ALA A 119 12.62 -3.00 -22.04
C ALA A 119 11.82 -4.30 -22.02
N ILE A 120 10.86 -4.42 -21.10
CA ILE A 120 9.99 -5.60 -20.96
C ILE A 120 9.21 -5.85 -22.25
N LYS A 121 8.60 -4.80 -22.82
CA LYS A 121 7.88 -4.90 -24.11
C LYS A 121 8.78 -5.40 -25.24
N GLY A 122 10.07 -5.07 -25.21
CA GLY A 122 11.07 -5.54 -26.17
C GLY A 122 11.68 -6.91 -25.85
N GLY A 123 11.15 -7.65 -24.87
CA GLY A 123 11.65 -8.97 -24.48
C GLY A 123 12.94 -8.94 -23.65
N ARG A 124 13.28 -7.81 -23.03
CA ARG A 124 14.47 -7.64 -22.18
C ARG A 124 14.08 -7.37 -20.74
N ILE A 125 14.91 -7.82 -19.81
CA ILE A 125 14.83 -7.41 -18.40
C ILE A 125 15.44 -6.00 -18.29
N PRO A 126 14.88 -5.10 -17.47
CA PRO A 126 15.51 -3.81 -17.18
C PRO A 126 16.96 -4.00 -16.71
N PRO A 127 17.91 -3.15 -17.14
CA PRO A 127 19.32 -3.35 -16.83
C PRO A 127 19.55 -3.35 -15.30
N PRO A 128 20.46 -4.20 -14.77
CA PRO A 128 20.69 -4.34 -13.32
C PRO A 128 21.05 -3.04 -12.59
N GLY A 129 21.67 -2.08 -13.28
CA GLY A 129 21.98 -0.76 -12.71
C GLY A 129 20.76 0.13 -12.45
N SER A 130 19.55 -0.31 -12.87
CA SER A 130 18.30 0.42 -12.70
C SER A 130 17.39 -0.17 -11.62
N MET A 131 17.78 -1.31 -11.02
CA MET A 131 16.95 -2.03 -10.08
C MET A 131 17.77 -2.44 -8.85
N PRO A 132 17.39 -2.02 -7.64
CA PRO A 132 17.99 -2.56 -6.42
C PRO A 132 17.76 -4.08 -6.36
N SER A 133 18.71 -4.80 -5.76
CA SER A 133 18.55 -6.21 -5.42
C SER A 133 17.36 -6.42 -4.48
N PHE A 134 16.85 -7.65 -4.42
CA PHE A 134 15.74 -7.98 -3.53
C PHE A 134 16.07 -7.71 -2.05
N GLU A 135 17.33 -7.91 -1.65
CA GLU A 135 17.79 -7.55 -0.29
C GLU A 135 17.75 -6.04 -0.06
N GLU A 136 18.25 -5.23 -1.00
CA GLU A 136 18.18 -3.76 -0.88
C GLU A 136 16.73 -3.28 -0.82
N ILE A 137 15.81 -3.90 -1.57
CA ILE A 137 14.38 -3.56 -1.50
C ILE A 137 13.83 -3.84 -0.10
N LYS A 138 14.12 -5.02 0.48
CA LYS A 138 13.67 -5.35 1.84
C LYS A 138 14.21 -4.36 2.87
N ASP A 139 15.48 -3.99 2.74
CA ASP A 139 16.11 -3.02 3.63
C ASP A 139 15.46 -1.63 3.52
N ILE A 140 15.29 -1.12 2.30
CA ILE A 140 14.62 0.17 2.02
C ILE A 140 13.18 0.19 2.57
N LEU A 141 12.46 -0.93 2.44
CA LEU A 141 11.09 -1.06 2.94
C LEU A 141 11.00 -1.30 4.46
N GLY A 142 12.13 -1.44 5.15
CA GLY A 142 12.19 -1.60 6.61
C GLY A 142 11.86 -3.02 7.11
N PHE A 143 11.93 -4.04 6.25
CA PHE A 143 11.65 -5.43 6.65
C PHE A 143 12.64 -5.92 7.71
N ASN A 144 13.90 -5.52 7.61
CA ASN A 144 14.93 -5.89 8.57
C ASN A 144 14.59 -5.38 9.98
N THR A 145 14.18 -4.12 10.11
CA THR A 145 13.72 -3.51 11.37
C THR A 145 12.48 -4.22 11.90
N TYR A 146 11.51 -4.52 11.04
CA TYR A 146 10.31 -5.26 11.41
C TYR A 146 10.65 -6.63 12.01
N TYR A 147 11.52 -7.41 11.37
CA TYR A 147 11.92 -8.73 11.87
C TYR A 147 12.70 -8.67 13.17
N GLU A 148 13.45 -7.59 13.42
CA GLU A 148 14.09 -7.36 14.72
C GLU A 148 13.08 -7.05 15.82
N GLU A 149 12.05 -6.27 15.52
CA GLU A 149 10.96 -5.99 16.44
C GLU A 149 10.16 -7.26 16.75
N GLU A 150 9.82 -8.07 15.73
CA GLU A 150 9.11 -9.33 15.87
C GLU A 150 9.79 -10.27 16.88
N LYS A 151 11.12 -10.36 16.88
CA LYS A 151 11.89 -11.17 17.84
C LYS A 151 11.62 -10.79 19.30
N ARG A 152 11.26 -9.53 19.60
CA ARG A 152 10.91 -9.09 20.97
C ARG A 152 9.60 -9.69 21.47
N TYR A 153 8.72 -10.03 20.53
CA TYR A 153 7.40 -10.59 20.82
C TYR A 153 7.31 -12.09 20.51
N ALA A 154 8.43 -12.70 20.08
CA ALA A 154 8.52 -14.13 19.87
C ALA A 154 8.24 -14.87 21.19
N ILE A 155 7.11 -15.57 21.25
CA ILE A 155 6.75 -16.36 22.41
C ILE A 155 7.63 -17.60 22.45
N SER A 156 8.41 -17.78 23.52
CA SER A 156 9.11 -19.03 23.76
C SER A 156 8.10 -20.15 23.99
N SER A 157 8.19 -21.21 23.19
CA SER A 157 7.43 -22.46 23.35
C SER A 157 7.57 -23.09 24.74
N GLY A 158 8.55 -22.65 25.55
CA GLY A 158 8.75 -23.07 26.94
C GLY A 158 7.73 -22.51 27.94
N GLN A 159 7.01 -21.42 27.62
CA GLN A 159 5.99 -20.85 28.53
C GLN A 159 4.61 -21.53 28.41
N MET A 160 4.25 -22.06 27.23
CA MET A 160 3.01 -22.83 27.08
C MET A 160 3.05 -24.19 27.81
N ALA A 161 4.24 -24.77 28.00
CA ALA A 161 4.40 -26.03 28.73
C ALA A 161 4.13 -25.89 30.25
N ARG A 162 4.41 -24.72 30.84
CA ARG A 162 4.18 -24.49 32.29
C ARG A 162 2.71 -24.29 32.66
N GLN A 163 1.88 -23.75 31.76
CA GLN A 163 0.43 -23.63 32.00
C GLN A 163 -0.31 -24.96 31.82
N ARG A 164 0.15 -25.86 30.96
CA ARG A 164 -0.45 -27.21 30.81
C ARG A 164 -0.09 -28.17 31.95
N ALA A 165 0.99 -27.90 32.69
CA ALA A 165 1.42 -28.77 33.79
C ALA A 165 0.63 -28.57 35.10
N SER A 166 -0.07 -27.44 35.28
CA SER A 166 -0.83 -27.18 36.52
C SER A 166 -2.28 -27.66 36.51
N SER A 167 -2.77 -28.24 35.40
CA SER A 167 -4.15 -28.72 35.27
C SER A 167 -4.31 -30.25 35.30
N ASN A 168 -3.22 -31.02 35.33
CA ASN A 168 -3.29 -32.48 35.44
C ASN A 168 -3.08 -32.96 36.88
N VAL A 169 -4.08 -32.67 37.73
CA VAL A 169 -4.29 -33.39 39.00
C VAL A 169 -5.35 -34.45 38.76
N TYR A 170 -4.99 -35.55 38.10
CA TYR A 170 -5.59 -36.87 38.29
C TYR A 170 -4.62 -37.89 37.68
N GLY A 171 -3.92 -38.61 38.54
CA GLY A 171 -3.06 -39.71 38.14
C GLY A 171 -3.86 -40.94 37.70
N ILE A 172 -3.18 -41.86 37.03
CA ILE A 172 -3.23 -43.30 37.32
C ILE A 172 -1.95 -43.97 36.78
N GLN A 173 -1.54 -44.98 37.52
CA GLN A 173 -0.28 -45.72 37.55
C GLN A 173 0.13 -46.50 36.28
N GLN A 174 1.45 -46.48 36.08
CA GLN A 174 2.38 -47.49 35.55
C GLN A 174 1.87 -48.91 35.26
N ARG A 175 2.29 -49.43 34.09
CA ARG A 175 2.84 -50.80 33.92
C ARG A 175 3.98 -50.78 32.88
N THR A 176 5.08 -51.43 33.22
CA THR A 176 6.29 -51.69 32.41
C THR A 176 6.36 -53.19 32.04
N PRO A 177 7.42 -53.71 31.39
CA PRO A 177 7.66 -53.68 29.94
C PRO A 177 7.85 -55.11 29.36
N ASP A 178 7.66 -55.32 28.06
CA ASP A 178 8.30 -56.49 27.42
C ASP A 178 8.57 -56.26 25.92
N ASP A 179 9.68 -56.83 25.49
CA ASP A 179 10.53 -56.48 24.34
C ASP A 179 9.98 -56.86 22.97
N THR A 180 10.16 -56.01 21.95
CA THR A 180 10.86 -56.39 20.71
C THR A 180 11.27 -55.19 19.87
N GLU A 181 12.48 -55.31 19.30
CA GLU A 181 13.24 -54.34 18.52
C GLU A 181 12.50 -53.77 17.30
N GLN A 182 12.60 -52.45 17.06
CA GLN A 182 12.91 -51.89 15.74
C GLN A 182 13.31 -50.40 15.83
N ARG A 183 14.43 -50.11 15.16
CA ARG A 183 15.12 -48.82 15.05
C ARG A 183 14.23 -47.70 14.52
N SER A 184 14.19 -46.60 15.30
CA SER A 184 14.27 -45.19 14.88
C SER A 184 13.56 -44.76 13.57
N GLN A 185 12.38 -44.18 13.70
CA GLN A 185 11.84 -43.16 12.78
C GLN A 185 11.17 -42.06 13.59
N SER A 186 11.76 -40.86 13.57
CA SER A 186 11.09 -39.62 13.97
C SER A 186 9.91 -39.37 13.01
N PRO A 187 8.76 -38.82 13.46
CA PRO A 187 7.73 -38.38 12.53
C PRO A 187 8.31 -37.22 11.72
N GLN A 188 8.46 -37.42 10.40
CA GLN A 188 8.73 -36.33 9.49
C GLN A 188 7.48 -35.45 9.44
N ASP A 189 7.64 -34.16 9.75
CA ASP A 189 6.65 -33.15 9.39
C ASP A 189 6.35 -33.26 7.88
N PRO A 190 5.10 -33.06 7.43
CA PRO A 190 4.77 -33.20 6.03
C PRO A 190 5.60 -32.21 5.21
N VAL A 191 6.34 -32.74 4.24
CA VAL A 191 7.11 -31.95 3.26
C VAL A 191 6.10 -31.08 2.51
N VAL A 192 6.14 -29.77 2.76
CA VAL A 192 5.41 -28.79 1.96
C VAL A 192 6.17 -28.67 0.64
N GLU A 193 5.67 -29.36 -0.38
CA GLU A 193 6.18 -29.27 -1.75
C GLU A 193 5.80 -27.90 -2.30
N VAL A 194 6.78 -26.99 -2.43
CA VAL A 194 6.59 -25.69 -3.07
C VAL A 194 6.48 -25.93 -4.57
N ILE A 195 5.25 -26.06 -5.06
CA ILE A 195 4.95 -26.07 -6.50
C ILE A 195 5.12 -24.64 -7.02
N THR A 196 6.23 -24.38 -7.71
CA THR A 196 6.38 -23.16 -8.53
C THR A 196 5.34 -23.18 -9.66
N PRO A 197 4.44 -22.20 -9.78
CA PRO A 197 3.48 -22.18 -10.87
C PRO A 197 4.19 -22.02 -12.21
N GLU A 198 3.87 -22.89 -13.15
CA GLU A 198 4.27 -22.73 -14.54
C GLU A 198 3.69 -21.43 -15.11
N VAL A 199 4.57 -20.73 -15.83
CA VAL A 199 4.33 -19.43 -16.46
C VAL A 199 3.20 -19.54 -17.48
N TYR A 200 2.07 -18.88 -17.20
CA TYR A 200 1.04 -18.66 -18.23
C TYR A 200 1.48 -17.54 -19.17
N SER A 201 1.87 -17.96 -20.36
CA SER A 201 1.99 -17.16 -21.56
C SER A 201 0.59 -16.87 -22.13
N SER A 202 0.25 -15.58 -22.23
CA SER A 202 -0.36 -14.99 -23.45
C SER A 202 -0.93 -13.61 -23.15
N TYR A 203 -0.42 -12.57 -23.80
CA TYR A 203 -1.29 -11.58 -24.46
C TYR A 203 -0.54 -11.00 -25.65
N GLY A 204 -1.01 -11.38 -26.84
CA GLY A 204 -0.57 -10.89 -28.13
C GLY A 204 -1.71 -10.93 -29.13
N ALA A 205 -2.41 -9.79 -29.21
CA ALA A 205 -3.13 -9.25 -30.37
C ALA A 205 -4.15 -10.15 -31.10
N ASP A 206 -5.44 -9.91 -30.83
CA ASP A 206 -6.37 -9.75 -31.94
C ASP A 206 -7.51 -8.77 -31.61
N ASN A 207 -7.85 -7.96 -32.60
CA ASN A 207 -8.69 -6.77 -32.51
C ASN A 207 -10.16 -7.14 -32.79
N SER A 208 -10.70 -8.03 -31.97
CA SER A 208 -12.09 -8.48 -32.05
C SER A 208 -12.80 -8.16 -30.74
N ARG A 209 -13.86 -7.34 -30.77
CA ARG A 209 -14.78 -7.16 -29.62
C ARG A 209 -15.41 -8.50 -29.27
N GLY A 210 -14.80 -9.23 -28.35
CA GLY A 210 -15.33 -10.48 -27.80
C GLY A 210 -16.32 -10.24 -26.65
N PRO A 211 -17.19 -11.22 -26.34
CA PRO A 211 -18.21 -11.12 -25.26
C PRO A 211 -17.62 -10.96 -23.85
N PHE A 212 -16.30 -11.02 -23.70
CA PHE A 212 -15.59 -11.25 -22.46
C PHE A 212 -15.23 -10.00 -21.64
N SER A 213 -15.61 -8.79 -22.07
CA SER A 213 -15.29 -7.56 -21.31
C SER A 213 -16.17 -7.34 -20.08
N GLY A 214 -17.34 -7.99 -19.99
CA GLY A 214 -18.33 -7.72 -18.92
C GLY A 214 -18.33 -8.70 -17.75
N ILE A 215 -17.73 -9.88 -17.89
CA ILE A 215 -17.78 -10.96 -16.88
C ILE A 215 -16.79 -10.68 -15.74
N TRP A 216 -15.59 -10.19 -16.07
CA TRP A 216 -14.54 -9.89 -15.09
C TRP A 216 -14.81 -8.65 -14.22
N SER A 217 -15.85 -7.87 -14.56
CA SER A 217 -16.36 -6.76 -13.73
C SER A 217 -17.46 -7.19 -12.74
N ARG A 218 -17.88 -8.45 -12.72
CA ARG A 218 -18.95 -8.95 -11.85
C ARG A 218 -18.43 -9.39 -10.48
N THR A 219 -19.34 -9.51 -9.53
CA THR A 219 -19.01 -9.89 -8.15
C THR A 219 -19.59 -11.26 -7.84
N LEU A 220 -18.78 -12.13 -7.23
CA LEU A 220 -19.26 -13.40 -6.68
C LEU A 220 -19.58 -13.21 -5.21
N ARG A 221 -20.74 -13.68 -4.77
CA ARG A 221 -21.06 -13.80 -3.34
C ARG A 221 -20.90 -15.25 -2.92
N VAL A 222 -20.03 -15.51 -1.95
CA VAL A 222 -19.78 -16.84 -1.41
C VAL A 222 -20.35 -16.91 0.00
N LYS A 223 -21.24 -17.87 0.22
CA LYS A 223 -21.90 -18.12 1.50
C LYS A 223 -21.59 -19.52 2.01
N ILE A 224 -21.17 -19.63 3.27
CA ILE A 224 -20.91 -20.91 3.95
C ILE A 224 -21.83 -20.99 5.16
N THR A 225 -22.63 -22.05 5.22
CA THR A 225 -23.51 -22.35 6.35
C THR A 225 -23.04 -23.62 7.04
N GLY A 226 -22.78 -23.54 8.34
CA GLY A 226 -22.39 -24.67 9.17
C GLY A 226 -23.48 -25.74 9.25
N ARG A 227 -23.08 -26.98 9.60
CA ARG A 227 -24.02 -28.09 9.89
C ARG A 227 -25.07 -27.77 10.95
N ASP A 228 -24.75 -26.85 11.84
CA ASP A 228 -25.61 -26.33 12.91
C ASP A 228 -26.64 -25.30 12.40
N GLY A 229 -26.61 -24.97 11.11
CA GLY A 229 -27.49 -23.99 10.47
C GLY A 229 -27.03 -22.55 10.61
N PHE A 230 -25.88 -22.29 11.26
CA PHE A 230 -25.34 -20.95 11.43
C PHE A 230 -24.49 -20.52 10.23
N GLU A 231 -24.62 -19.27 9.83
CA GLU A 231 -23.80 -18.69 8.76
C GLU A 231 -22.36 -18.48 9.26
N LYS A 232 -21.40 -19.16 8.64
CA LYS A 232 -19.97 -19.05 8.97
C LYS A 232 -19.27 -18.00 8.13
N LEU A 233 -19.74 -17.76 6.90
CA LEU A 233 -19.12 -16.82 5.97
C LEU A 233 -20.17 -16.29 4.98
N ASP A 234 -20.14 -15.00 4.70
CA ASP A 234 -20.88 -14.36 3.60
C ASP A 234 -20.06 -13.19 3.06
N VAL A 235 -19.40 -13.39 1.93
CA VAL A 235 -18.42 -12.44 1.37
C VAL A 235 -18.64 -12.19 -0.11
N ARG A 236 -18.33 -10.97 -0.54
CA ARG A 236 -18.36 -10.53 -1.93
C ARG A 236 -16.94 -10.42 -2.48
N ILE A 237 -16.67 -11.08 -3.60
CA ILE A 237 -15.33 -11.21 -4.20
C ILE A 237 -15.43 -10.83 -5.68
N PRO A 238 -14.59 -9.89 -6.18
CA PRO A 238 -14.54 -9.60 -7.61
C PRO A 238 -14.14 -10.85 -8.42
N ALA A 239 -14.82 -11.09 -9.55
CA ALA A 239 -14.53 -12.24 -10.42
C ALA A 239 -13.09 -12.23 -11.00
N GLY A 240 -12.39 -11.09 -10.98
CA GLY A 240 -10.96 -10.99 -11.30
C GLY A 240 -10.00 -11.60 -10.27
N PHE A 241 -10.50 -12.07 -9.12
CA PHE A 241 -9.69 -12.56 -8.00
C PHE A 241 -9.87 -14.08 -7.74
N LEU A 242 -10.18 -14.85 -8.78
CA LEU A 242 -10.52 -16.28 -8.65
C LEU A 242 -9.35 -17.15 -8.15
N ASP A 243 -8.12 -16.86 -8.57
CA ASP A 243 -6.96 -17.67 -8.19
C ASP A 243 -6.63 -17.61 -6.68
N GLY A 244 -7.14 -16.59 -5.98
CA GLY A 244 -7.00 -16.45 -4.53
C GLY A 244 -8.14 -17.05 -3.71
N ILE A 245 -9.24 -17.49 -4.34
CA ILE A 245 -10.47 -17.87 -3.64
C ILE A 245 -10.29 -19.16 -2.82
N THR A 246 -9.41 -20.06 -3.25
CA THR A 246 -9.09 -21.32 -2.56
C THR A 246 -8.34 -21.09 -1.25
N ASN A 247 -7.68 -19.95 -1.08
CA ASN A 247 -7.08 -19.55 0.20
C ASN A 247 -8.15 -19.08 1.22
N ILE A 248 -9.31 -18.62 0.74
CA ILE A 248 -10.43 -18.15 1.57
C ILE A 248 -11.40 -19.30 1.85
N VAL A 249 -11.69 -20.10 0.83
CA VAL A 249 -12.58 -21.26 0.90
C VAL A 249 -11.88 -22.46 0.25
N PRO A 250 -11.10 -23.25 1.03
CA PRO A 250 -10.36 -24.40 0.51
C PRO A 250 -11.24 -25.44 -0.18
N ALA A 251 -12.51 -25.55 0.23
CA ALA A 251 -13.50 -26.46 -0.34
C ALA A 251 -13.90 -26.13 -1.79
N LEU A 252 -13.53 -24.96 -2.32
CA LEU A 252 -13.66 -24.63 -3.74
C LEU A 252 -12.46 -25.14 -4.58
N GLY A 253 -11.46 -25.77 -3.95
CA GLY A 253 -10.33 -26.39 -4.64
C GLY A 253 -10.78 -27.49 -5.60
N GLY A 254 -10.44 -27.33 -6.88
CA GLY A 254 -10.81 -28.27 -7.95
C GLY A 254 -12.11 -27.95 -8.68
N VAL A 255 -12.83 -26.89 -8.30
CA VAL A 255 -14.02 -26.42 -9.05
C VAL A 255 -13.60 -25.43 -10.13
N ASN A 256 -13.97 -25.68 -11.39
CA ASN A 256 -13.70 -24.78 -12.51
C ASN A 256 -14.68 -23.59 -12.53
N ILE A 257 -14.51 -22.66 -11.58
CA ILE A 257 -15.40 -21.48 -11.43
C ILE A 257 -15.39 -20.62 -12.70
N LYS A 258 -14.29 -20.63 -13.46
CA LYS A 258 -14.16 -19.89 -14.73
C LYS A 258 -15.15 -20.40 -15.79
N GLU A 259 -15.26 -21.71 -15.96
CA GLU A 259 -16.21 -22.33 -16.89
C GLU A 259 -17.67 -22.05 -16.49
N LEU A 260 -17.96 -22.07 -15.18
CA LEU A 260 -19.30 -21.72 -14.65
C LEU A 260 -19.66 -20.24 -14.87
N LEU A 261 -18.67 -19.35 -14.85
CA LEU A 261 -18.85 -17.93 -15.16
C LEU A 261 -19.01 -17.69 -16.66
N ASP A 262 -18.30 -18.45 -17.49
CA ASP A 262 -18.44 -18.40 -18.95
C ASP A 262 -19.83 -18.87 -19.40
N ASP A 263 -20.36 -19.94 -18.78
CA ASP A 263 -21.73 -20.42 -19.02
C ASP A 263 -22.81 -19.44 -18.54
N ALA A 264 -22.53 -18.65 -17.49
CA ALA A 264 -23.45 -17.67 -16.90
C ALA A 264 -23.32 -16.25 -17.48
N ALA A 265 -22.52 -16.07 -18.54
CA ALA A 265 -22.18 -14.77 -19.14
C ALA A 265 -23.40 -13.91 -19.54
N GLY A 266 -24.53 -14.53 -19.87
CA GLY A 266 -25.75 -13.85 -20.36
C GLY A 266 -26.82 -13.57 -19.30
N GLU A 267 -26.60 -13.93 -18.03
CA GLU A 267 -27.67 -13.95 -17.02
C GLU A 267 -27.65 -12.76 -16.05
N LEU A 268 -28.83 -12.36 -15.57
CA LEU A 268 -29.02 -11.27 -14.60
C LEU A 268 -28.45 -11.65 -13.21
N GLY A 269 -27.97 -10.66 -12.46
CA GLY A 269 -27.42 -10.85 -11.11
C GLY A 269 -28.41 -11.49 -10.13
N GLY A 270 -27.89 -12.32 -9.22
CA GLY A 270 -28.62 -13.11 -8.23
C GLY A 270 -28.68 -14.62 -8.52
N LYS A 271 -28.06 -15.12 -9.60
CA LYS A 271 -28.08 -16.56 -9.92
C LYS A 271 -27.14 -17.35 -9.01
N LEU A 272 -27.63 -18.48 -8.50
CA LEU A 272 -26.84 -19.49 -7.81
C LEU A 272 -26.02 -20.30 -8.83
N LEU A 273 -24.70 -20.22 -8.74
CA LEU A 273 -23.77 -20.94 -9.60
C LEU A 273 -23.40 -22.32 -9.02
N LEU A 274 -23.24 -22.40 -7.70
CA LEU A 274 -22.84 -23.64 -7.00
C LEU A 274 -23.60 -23.75 -5.68
N ASP A 275 -24.00 -24.98 -5.34
CA ASP A 275 -24.60 -25.34 -4.05
C ASP A 275 -24.22 -26.78 -3.72
N PHE A 276 -23.29 -26.97 -2.78
CA PHE A 276 -22.82 -28.29 -2.39
C PHE A 276 -22.41 -28.30 -0.92
N ASN A 277 -22.27 -29.50 -0.35
CA ASN A 277 -21.74 -29.68 0.99
C ASN A 277 -20.27 -30.13 0.91
N ASP A 278 -19.39 -29.53 1.71
CA ASP A 278 -17.98 -29.93 1.76
C ASP A 278 -17.79 -31.25 2.54
N THR A 279 -16.54 -31.74 2.60
CA THR A 279 -16.21 -32.98 3.32
C THR A 279 -16.45 -32.89 4.83
N VAL A 280 -16.46 -31.67 5.37
CA VAL A 280 -16.78 -31.35 6.77
C VAL A 280 -18.28 -31.02 6.92
N GLY A 281 -19.07 -31.22 5.87
CA GLY A 281 -20.54 -31.09 5.73
C GLY A 281 -21.10 -29.69 5.94
N ASP A 282 -20.28 -28.65 5.81
CA ASP A 282 -20.77 -27.29 5.69
C ASP A 282 -21.34 -27.07 4.27
N ARG A 283 -22.46 -26.35 4.18
CA ARG A 283 -23.10 -26.02 2.89
C ARG A 283 -22.48 -24.76 2.30
N ILE A 284 -21.98 -24.86 1.09
CA ILE A 284 -21.30 -23.78 0.35
C ILE A 284 -22.17 -23.40 -0.83
N GLN A 285 -22.50 -22.11 -0.91
CA GLN A 285 -23.28 -21.52 -1.99
C GLN A 285 -22.50 -20.38 -2.64
N VAL A 286 -22.44 -20.37 -3.97
CA VAL A 286 -21.81 -19.29 -4.74
C VAL A 286 -22.83 -18.65 -5.65
N PHE A 287 -22.99 -17.34 -5.55
CA PHE A 287 -23.93 -16.55 -6.35
C PHE A 287 -23.17 -15.59 -7.26
N LEU A 288 -23.70 -15.38 -8.45
CA LEU A 288 -23.26 -14.32 -9.37
C LEU A 288 -24.10 -13.07 -9.11
N GLU A 289 -23.47 -11.98 -8.66
CA GLU A 289 -24.08 -10.64 -8.57
C GLU A 289 -23.64 -9.78 -9.79
#